data_AF-A0A1V5B877-F1
#
_entry.id   AF-A0A1V5B877-F1
#
_cell.length_a   1.000
_cell.length_b   1.000
_cell.length_c   1.000
_cell.angle_alpha   90.00
_cell.angle_beta   90.00
_cell.angle_gamma   90.00
#
_symmetry.space_group_name_H-M   'P 1'
#
loop_
_entity.id
_entity.type
_entity.pdbx_description
1 polymer ?
#
loop_
_entity_poly.entity_id
_entity_poly.type
_entity_poly.pdbx_seq_one_letter_code
_entity_poly.pdbx_strand_id
1 'polypeptide(L)'
;MANLGMFRDDSNTPTGFTEIGSGYRDRLIKGGGTALDTGGTDNHEHSMSSWSCNNVNGTTSDGGSTPITGVNHTHNSASINGSASHLPPYKNLRVLLISADTFNGVIPAGTIVFHEDVPSGWDRYDGGSSYFIRISSTAGGTGGSLTHSHTISGTTSGPSATGTVTGTSSWRYCPNNHTHTFSGTSSTSSSSDYYYWACGLIKASADRILPLNSIVLADGSLSGDFWEEVTGASGRLLRISSTNSITTGGSSDTFSHTHSFSGTTDQMSQSTVVGGGSYYTVALNTHTHSISFNLSATNPEPSYVRLKLYKLIRLIGSRFVNAIVI
;
A
#
# COMPACT_ATOMS: atom_id res chain seq x y z
N MET A 1 12.71 -29.44 4.00
CA MET A 1 13.19 -29.53 2.60
C MET A 1 12.46 -28.46 1.81
N ALA A 2 13.16 -27.72 0.96
CA ALA A 2 12.60 -26.58 0.25
C ALA A 2 11.84 -27.03 -1.01
N ASN A 3 10.81 -26.27 -1.36
CA ASN A 3 10.02 -26.43 -2.57
C ASN A 3 10.35 -25.31 -3.56
N LEU A 4 10.29 -25.66 -4.84
CA LEU A 4 10.37 -24.71 -5.96
C LEU A 4 8.99 -24.12 -6.20
N GLY A 5 8.90 -22.81 -6.31
CA GLY A 5 7.68 -22.07 -6.62
C GLY A 5 7.67 -21.52 -8.04
N MET A 6 6.58 -21.75 -8.75
CA MET A 6 6.35 -21.28 -10.12
C MET A 6 4.97 -20.64 -10.23
N PHE A 7 4.76 -19.81 -11.25
CA PHE A 7 3.50 -19.10 -11.43
C PHE A 7 2.53 -19.84 -12.35
N ARG A 8 1.24 -19.56 -12.14
CA ARG A 8 0.13 -19.92 -13.04
C ARG A 8 -0.84 -18.76 -13.17
N ASP A 9 -1.41 -18.63 -14.36
CA ASP A 9 -2.45 -17.67 -14.69
C ASP A 9 -3.84 -18.30 -14.93
N ASP A 10 -3.95 -19.63 -14.78
CA ASP A 10 -5.18 -20.40 -14.90
C ASP A 10 -5.54 -21.12 -13.59
N SER A 11 -6.66 -21.85 -13.57
CA SER A 11 -7.15 -22.59 -12.40
C SER A 11 -6.59 -24.02 -12.27
N ASN A 12 -5.77 -24.49 -13.22
CA ASN A 12 -5.28 -25.86 -13.22
C ASN A 12 -4.11 -26.04 -12.24
N THR A 13 -4.13 -27.12 -11.46
CA THR A 13 -3.01 -27.54 -10.61
C THR A 13 -2.49 -28.87 -11.15
N PRO A 14 -1.34 -28.88 -11.83
CA PRO A 14 -0.79 -30.11 -12.38
C PRO A 14 -0.45 -31.14 -11.30
N THR A 15 -0.46 -32.42 -11.68
CA THR A 15 -0.04 -33.52 -10.81
C THR A 15 1.37 -33.29 -10.25
N GLY A 16 1.54 -33.52 -8.95
CA GLY A 16 2.82 -33.31 -8.25
C GLY A 16 3.07 -31.88 -7.77
N PHE A 17 2.22 -30.92 -8.15
CA PHE A 17 2.26 -29.56 -7.65
C PHE A 17 1.19 -29.34 -6.58
N THR A 18 1.47 -28.43 -5.66
CA THR A 18 0.53 -27.96 -4.63
C THR A 18 0.45 -26.45 -4.66
N GLU A 19 -0.68 -25.84 -4.30
CA GLU A 19 -0.72 -24.39 -4.13
C GLU A 19 0.06 -23.97 -2.88
N ILE A 20 0.69 -22.80 -2.93
CA ILE A 20 1.21 -22.17 -1.72
C ILE A 20 0.09 -22.00 -0.68
N GLY A 21 0.44 -22.14 0.60
CA GLY A 21 -0.50 -22.10 1.72
C GLY A 21 -1.39 -20.86 1.71
N SER A 22 -2.64 -21.02 2.17
CA SER A 22 -3.65 -19.94 2.14
C SER A 22 -3.25 -18.69 2.92
N GLY A 23 -2.42 -18.82 3.96
CA GLY A 23 -1.91 -17.68 4.73
C GLY A 23 -0.96 -16.74 3.96
N TYR A 24 -0.47 -17.18 2.79
CA TYR A 24 0.41 -16.40 1.92
C TYR A 24 -0.31 -15.77 0.73
N ARG A 25 -1.60 -16.08 0.56
CA ARG A 25 -2.44 -15.44 -0.45
C ARG A 25 -2.69 -13.99 -0.07
N ASP A 26 -3.12 -13.21 -1.06
CA ASP A 26 -3.46 -11.81 -0.91
C ASP A 26 -2.27 -10.89 -0.55
N ARG A 27 -1.05 -11.37 -0.74
CA ARG A 27 0.20 -10.68 -0.44
C ARG A 27 1.06 -10.51 -1.68
N LEU A 28 1.82 -9.42 -1.74
CA LEU A 28 2.88 -9.24 -2.73
C LEU A 28 4.07 -10.16 -2.43
N ILE A 29 4.87 -10.47 -3.45
CA ILE A 29 6.10 -11.26 -3.25
C ILE A 29 7.28 -10.31 -3.05
N LYS A 30 8.01 -10.47 -1.94
CA LYS A 30 9.28 -9.80 -1.66
C LYS A 30 10.42 -10.81 -1.76
N GLY A 31 11.48 -10.50 -2.49
CA GLY A 31 12.62 -11.39 -2.66
C GLY A 31 13.48 -11.52 -1.39
N GLY A 32 14.03 -12.71 -1.16
CA GLY A 32 15.07 -12.97 -0.16
C GLY A 32 14.61 -12.97 1.30
N GLY A 33 15.56 -12.85 2.24
CA GLY A 33 15.33 -12.99 3.68
C GLY A 33 14.98 -14.42 4.11
N THR A 34 14.34 -14.55 5.27
CA THR A 34 13.74 -15.82 5.72
C THR A 34 12.51 -16.10 4.86
N ALA A 35 12.51 -17.22 4.16
CA ALA A 35 11.40 -17.58 3.29
C ALA A 35 10.12 -17.82 4.12
N LEU A 36 8.98 -17.45 3.54
CA LEU A 36 7.64 -17.48 4.12
C LEU A 36 7.39 -16.48 5.26
N ASP A 37 8.35 -15.65 5.63
CA ASP A 37 8.08 -14.51 6.53
C ASP A 37 7.13 -13.52 5.86
N THR A 38 6.15 -13.04 6.62
CA THR A 38 5.17 -12.04 6.17
C THR A 38 5.37 -10.71 6.88
N GLY A 39 5.02 -9.62 6.21
CA GLY A 39 5.02 -8.29 6.81
C GLY A 39 4.14 -7.31 6.03
N GLY A 40 4.20 -6.03 6.42
CA GLY A 40 3.44 -4.95 5.79
C GLY A 40 1.94 -4.98 6.07
N THR A 41 1.24 -3.96 5.56
CA THR A 41 -0.22 -3.80 5.61
C THR A 41 -0.74 -3.35 4.24
N ASP A 42 -2.00 -3.60 3.92
CA ASP A 42 -2.59 -3.12 2.65
C ASP A 42 -3.18 -1.70 2.78
N ASN A 43 -3.41 -1.30 4.02
CA ASN A 43 -3.96 -0.02 4.43
C ASN A 43 -3.05 0.58 5.51
N HIS A 44 -3.04 1.90 5.58
CA HIS A 44 -2.43 2.61 6.70
C HIS A 44 -3.37 3.70 7.21
N GLU A 45 -3.13 4.07 8.46
CA GLU A 45 -3.82 5.17 9.14
C GLU A 45 -2.86 6.33 9.34
N HIS A 46 -3.42 7.53 9.42
CA HIS A 46 -2.68 8.71 9.81
C HIS A 46 -3.15 9.21 11.16
N SER A 47 -2.23 9.82 11.90
CA SER A 47 -2.54 10.63 13.06
C SER A 47 -2.18 12.09 12.78
N MET A 48 -2.92 13.00 13.40
CA MET A 48 -2.60 14.42 13.42
C MET A 48 -2.06 14.81 14.80
N SER A 49 -0.95 15.56 14.83
CA SER A 49 -0.38 16.07 16.07
C SER A 49 -0.64 17.56 16.32
N SER A 50 -0.95 18.35 15.28
CA SER A 50 -1.18 19.78 15.42
C SER A 50 -2.00 20.33 14.25
N TRP A 51 -2.98 21.17 14.56
CA TRP A 51 -3.78 21.88 13.58
C TRP A 51 -3.92 23.35 13.98
N SER A 52 -4.17 24.25 13.03
CA SER A 52 -4.50 25.64 13.32
C SER A 52 -5.73 26.04 12.50
N CYS A 53 -6.52 26.90 13.11
CA CYS A 53 -7.82 27.29 12.66
C CYS A 53 -7.80 28.82 12.66
N ASN A 54 -7.70 29.42 11.48
CA ASN A 54 -7.48 30.85 11.31
C ASN A 54 -8.63 31.49 10.55
N ASN A 55 -8.90 32.75 10.90
CA ASN A 55 -10.02 33.59 10.47
C ASN A 55 -11.37 33.20 11.05
N VAL A 56 -11.87 34.09 11.91
CA VAL A 56 -13.28 34.16 12.28
C VAL A 56 -13.73 35.57 11.95
N ASN A 57 -14.84 35.71 11.23
CA ASN A 57 -15.50 37.01 11.11
C ASN A 57 -16.06 37.37 12.48
N GLY A 58 -15.40 38.32 13.14
CA GLY A 58 -15.78 38.83 14.43
C GLY A 58 -16.74 40.00 14.32
N THR A 59 -17.70 40.06 15.24
CA THR A 59 -18.38 41.32 15.56
C THR A 59 -18.00 41.75 16.97
N THR A 60 -17.92 43.04 17.22
CA THR A 60 -17.74 43.58 18.56
C THR A 60 -19.03 43.38 19.36
N SER A 61 -18.90 42.79 20.54
CA SER A 61 -19.97 42.52 21.50
C SER A 61 -19.45 42.79 22.91
N ASP A 62 -20.34 42.79 23.87
CA ASP A 62 -20.32 43.82 24.89
C ASP A 62 -20.39 43.04 26.25
N GLY A 63 -19.31 43.05 27.06
CA GLY A 63 -18.92 42.09 28.11
C GLY A 63 -19.76 41.85 29.40
N GLY A 64 -19.53 40.66 29.99
CA GLY A 64 -19.84 40.20 31.37
C GLY A 64 -20.12 38.68 31.50
N SER A 65 -20.56 38.11 32.63
CA SER A 65 -20.20 36.76 33.12
C SER A 65 -20.47 35.46 32.31
N THR A 66 -21.06 35.46 31.10
CA THR A 66 -21.34 34.21 30.35
C THR A 66 -20.18 33.83 29.45
N PRO A 67 -19.47 32.70 29.67
CA PRO A 67 -18.37 32.28 28.83
C PRO A 67 -18.82 32.01 27.38
N ILE A 68 -18.27 32.77 26.44
CA ILE A 68 -18.46 32.65 24.99
C ILE A 68 -17.10 32.51 24.30
N THR A 69 -17.07 32.37 22.98
CA THR A 69 -15.80 32.18 22.25
C THR A 69 -15.23 33.49 21.71
N GLY A 70 -13.93 33.73 21.93
CA GLY A 70 -13.21 34.89 21.36
C GLY A 70 -12.95 34.76 19.86
N VAL A 71 -12.81 35.86 19.13
CA VAL A 71 -12.60 35.83 17.65
C VAL A 71 -11.33 35.11 17.24
N ASN A 72 -10.23 35.37 17.93
CA ASN A 72 -8.99 34.66 17.71
C ASN A 72 -8.92 33.52 18.73
N HIS A 73 -9.36 32.34 18.31
CA HIS A 73 -9.20 31.11 19.07
C HIS A 73 -8.72 30.00 18.13
N THR A 74 -8.14 28.98 18.74
CA THR A 74 -7.76 27.74 18.08
C THR A 74 -8.56 26.60 18.67
N HIS A 75 -8.74 25.51 17.94
CA HIS A 75 -9.08 24.24 18.57
C HIS A 75 -7.78 23.42 18.71
N ASN A 76 -7.78 22.45 19.59
CA ASN A 76 -6.57 21.75 20.03
C ASN A 76 -6.58 20.24 19.74
N SER A 77 -7.71 19.66 19.30
CA SER A 77 -7.73 18.27 18.84
C SER A 77 -8.86 17.98 17.86
N ALA A 78 -8.57 17.18 16.84
CA ALA A 78 -9.57 16.49 16.03
C ALA A 78 -9.14 15.04 15.84
N SER A 79 -10.06 14.10 15.99
CA SER A 79 -9.85 12.72 15.56
C SER A 79 -10.04 12.66 14.04
N ILE A 80 -9.04 12.16 13.32
CA ILE A 80 -9.22 11.78 11.92
C ILE A 80 -9.44 10.29 11.85
N ASN A 81 -10.47 9.91 11.11
CA ASN A 81 -10.60 8.56 10.60
C ASN A 81 -10.38 8.62 9.08
N GLY A 82 -9.34 7.95 8.60
CA GLY A 82 -9.01 7.96 7.17
C GLY A 82 -8.02 6.85 6.83
N SER A 83 -8.50 5.61 6.74
CA SER A 83 -7.70 4.51 6.19
C SER A 83 -7.78 4.54 4.66
N ALA A 84 -6.65 4.54 3.98
CA ALA A 84 -6.60 4.32 2.53
C ALA A 84 -5.71 3.13 2.21
N SER A 85 -5.98 2.48 1.08
CA SER A 85 -5.07 1.44 0.58
C SER A 85 -3.89 2.09 -0.12
N HIS A 86 -2.71 1.51 0.08
CA HIS A 86 -1.46 1.92 -0.57
C HIS A 86 -0.86 0.79 -1.41
N LEU A 87 -1.69 -0.19 -1.78
CA LEU A 87 -1.28 -1.27 -2.66
C LEU A 87 -0.87 -0.69 -4.03
N PRO A 88 0.36 -0.97 -4.50
CA PRO A 88 0.77 -0.59 -5.84
C PRO A 88 -0.04 -1.38 -6.87
N PRO A 89 -0.03 -0.98 -8.15
CA PRO A 89 -0.69 -1.77 -9.19
C PRO A 89 -0.16 -3.20 -9.18
N TYR A 90 -1.04 -4.17 -8.99
CA TYR A 90 -0.67 -5.58 -8.94
C TYR A 90 -1.45 -6.45 -9.93
N LYS A 91 -0.86 -7.60 -10.23
CA LYS A 91 -1.47 -8.72 -10.97
C LYS A 91 -1.49 -9.95 -10.06
N ASN A 92 -2.66 -10.56 -9.96
CA ASN A 92 -2.86 -11.79 -9.23
C ASN A 92 -2.35 -12.97 -10.05
N LEU A 93 -1.38 -13.70 -9.50
CA LEU A 93 -0.91 -14.98 -10.01
C LEU A 93 -1.03 -16.05 -8.91
N ARG A 94 -1.27 -17.28 -9.33
CA ARG A 94 -1.17 -18.43 -8.41
C ARG A 94 0.30 -18.84 -8.32
N VAL A 95 0.73 -19.24 -7.12
CA VAL A 95 2.05 -19.84 -6.91
C VAL A 95 1.87 -21.31 -6.60
N LEU A 96 2.43 -22.16 -7.45
CA LEU A 96 2.46 -23.61 -7.26
C LEU A 96 3.85 -24.05 -6.80
N LEU A 97 3.87 -24.96 -5.84
CA LEU A 97 5.05 -25.53 -5.20
C LEU A 97 5.24 -26.99 -5.63
N ILE A 98 6.49 -27.37 -5.87
CA ILE A 98 6.92 -28.76 -6.08
C ILE A 98 8.19 -29.03 -5.26
N SER A 99 8.33 -30.22 -4.69
CA SER A 99 9.52 -30.58 -3.91
C SER A 99 10.77 -30.55 -4.79
N ALA A 100 11.77 -29.75 -4.38
CA ALA A 100 13.01 -29.60 -5.12
C ALA A 100 13.77 -30.93 -5.29
N ASP A 101 13.67 -31.83 -4.31
CA ASP A 101 14.33 -33.15 -4.33
C ASP A 101 13.73 -34.11 -5.36
N THR A 102 12.43 -33.95 -5.64
CA THR A 102 11.70 -34.78 -6.60
C THR A 102 11.56 -34.13 -7.98
N PHE A 103 11.93 -32.87 -8.11
CA PHE A 103 11.79 -32.14 -9.36
C PHE A 103 12.77 -32.69 -10.41
N ASN A 104 12.22 -33.15 -11.53
CA ASN A 104 12.98 -33.80 -12.60
C ASN A 104 13.36 -32.84 -13.75
N GLY A 105 13.15 -31.53 -13.56
CA GLY A 105 13.40 -30.52 -14.59
C GLY A 105 12.24 -30.31 -15.57
N VAL A 106 11.25 -31.20 -15.63
CA VAL A 106 10.09 -31.04 -16.52
C VAL A 106 9.00 -30.24 -15.82
N ILE A 107 8.51 -29.21 -16.50
CA ILE A 107 7.39 -28.40 -16.06
C ILE A 107 6.17 -28.60 -16.98
N PRO A 108 4.95 -28.52 -16.43
CA PRO A 108 3.72 -28.65 -17.22
C PRO A 108 3.44 -27.43 -18.12
N ALA A 109 2.72 -27.66 -19.21
CA ALA A 109 2.16 -26.61 -20.08
C ALA A 109 1.34 -25.60 -19.27
N GLY A 110 1.54 -24.31 -19.52
CA GLY A 110 0.91 -23.19 -18.82
C GLY A 110 1.70 -22.65 -17.62
N THR A 111 2.80 -23.30 -17.23
CA THR A 111 3.66 -22.83 -16.14
C THR A 111 4.43 -21.58 -16.55
N ILE A 112 4.50 -20.60 -15.64
CA ILE A 112 5.14 -19.31 -15.84
C ILE A 112 6.34 -19.16 -14.90
N VAL A 113 7.47 -18.71 -15.42
CA VAL A 113 8.72 -18.46 -14.66
C VAL A 113 9.37 -17.17 -15.12
N PHE A 114 10.29 -16.63 -14.32
CA PHE A 114 11.11 -15.48 -14.72
C PHE A 114 12.22 -15.92 -15.68
N HIS A 115 12.50 -15.09 -16.69
CA HIS A 115 13.59 -15.34 -17.64
C HIS A 115 14.03 -14.06 -18.36
N GLU A 116 15.34 -13.93 -18.56
CA GLU A 116 16.00 -12.80 -19.23
C GLU A 116 15.99 -12.90 -20.76
N ASP A 117 15.21 -13.82 -21.32
CA ASP A 117 15.06 -14.04 -22.77
C ASP A 117 13.80 -14.88 -23.00
N VAL A 118 13.42 -15.09 -24.26
CA VAL A 118 12.36 -16.02 -24.65
C VAL A 118 12.98 -17.20 -25.41
N PRO A 119 13.25 -18.34 -24.75
CA PRO A 119 13.84 -19.50 -25.41
C PRO A 119 12.92 -20.09 -26.49
N SER A 120 13.50 -20.86 -27.42
CA SER A 120 12.71 -21.52 -28.46
C SER A 120 11.59 -22.38 -27.87
N GLY A 121 10.41 -22.27 -28.48
CA GLY A 121 9.19 -22.94 -28.08
C GLY A 121 8.47 -22.27 -26.90
N TRP A 122 9.08 -21.34 -26.17
CA TRP A 122 8.44 -20.61 -25.08
C TRP A 122 7.77 -19.34 -25.59
N ASP A 123 6.68 -18.97 -24.94
CA ASP A 123 6.00 -17.72 -25.21
C ASP A 123 6.35 -16.71 -24.13
N ARG A 124 6.50 -15.45 -24.53
CA ARG A 124 6.56 -14.37 -23.56
C ARG A 124 5.22 -14.23 -22.85
N TYR A 125 5.25 -14.15 -21.52
CA TYR A 125 4.06 -13.84 -20.75
C TYR A 125 3.86 -12.33 -20.68
N ASP A 126 2.80 -11.83 -21.30
CA ASP A 126 2.45 -10.39 -21.34
C ASP A 126 1.24 -10.05 -20.46
N GLY A 127 1.08 -10.73 -19.32
CA GLY A 127 -0.07 -10.59 -18.41
C GLY A 127 -0.21 -9.24 -17.69
N GLY A 128 0.41 -8.18 -18.21
CA GLY A 128 0.48 -6.86 -17.62
C GLY A 128 1.91 -6.52 -17.22
N SER A 129 2.66 -5.91 -18.14
CA SER A 129 3.93 -5.29 -17.78
C SER A 129 3.74 -4.23 -16.69
N SER A 130 4.80 -3.97 -15.92
CA SER A 130 4.82 -2.97 -14.85
C SER A 130 3.96 -3.27 -13.61
N TYR A 131 3.23 -4.39 -13.56
CA TYR A 131 2.48 -4.80 -12.36
C TYR A 131 3.38 -5.54 -11.36
N PHE A 132 3.16 -5.29 -10.06
CA PHE A 132 3.70 -6.13 -9.00
C PHE A 132 2.98 -7.48 -8.96
N ILE A 133 3.67 -8.54 -8.56
CA ILE A 133 3.06 -9.87 -8.46
C ILE A 133 2.43 -10.04 -7.08
N ARG A 134 1.13 -10.29 -7.06
CA ARG A 134 0.36 -10.63 -5.86
C ARG A 134 -0.08 -12.09 -5.92
N ILE A 135 0.13 -12.82 -4.83
CA ILE A 135 -0.33 -14.21 -4.73
C ILE A 135 -1.83 -14.23 -4.54
N SER A 136 -2.53 -15.07 -5.29
CA SER A 136 -3.98 -15.24 -5.19
C SER A 136 -4.38 -16.69 -5.43
N SER A 137 -5.53 -17.11 -4.91
CA SER A 137 -6.17 -18.37 -5.31
C SER A 137 -6.77 -18.32 -6.71
N THR A 138 -7.10 -17.12 -7.17
CA THR A 138 -7.67 -16.86 -8.50
C THR A 138 -6.73 -15.95 -9.27
N ALA A 139 -6.13 -16.49 -10.34
CA ALA A 139 -5.22 -15.72 -11.17
C ALA A 139 -5.97 -14.78 -12.14
N GLY A 140 -5.23 -13.82 -12.71
CA GLY A 140 -5.73 -12.93 -13.76
C GLY A 140 -6.31 -11.60 -13.26
N GLY A 141 -6.76 -11.54 -12.00
CA GLY A 141 -7.23 -10.30 -11.37
C GLY A 141 -6.14 -9.22 -11.29
N THR A 142 -6.54 -7.95 -11.35
CA THR A 142 -5.67 -6.78 -11.17
C THR A 142 -6.27 -5.84 -10.13
N GLY A 143 -5.45 -5.02 -9.50
CA GLY A 143 -5.91 -4.01 -8.56
C GLY A 143 -4.77 -3.10 -8.11
N GLY A 144 -5.02 -2.32 -7.06
CA GLY A 144 -4.09 -1.30 -6.58
C GLY A 144 -4.10 -0.06 -7.47
N SER A 145 -3.29 0.93 -7.10
CA SER A 145 -3.18 2.20 -7.82
C SER A 145 -1.75 2.74 -7.74
N LEU A 146 -1.36 3.58 -8.71
CA LEU A 146 -0.12 4.35 -8.65
C LEU A 146 -0.23 5.54 -7.68
N THR A 147 -1.45 5.95 -7.34
CA THR A 147 -1.70 7.02 -6.40
C THR A 147 -2.85 6.70 -5.44
N HIS A 148 -2.85 7.30 -4.26
CA HIS A 148 -3.95 7.23 -3.32
C HIS A 148 -4.19 8.58 -2.64
N SER A 149 -5.39 8.73 -2.06
CA SER A 149 -5.78 9.85 -1.23
C SER A 149 -6.61 9.33 -0.05
N HIS A 150 -6.76 10.17 0.96
CA HIS A 150 -7.54 9.89 2.15
C HIS A 150 -8.78 10.75 2.15
N THR A 151 -9.93 10.13 2.43
CA THR A 151 -11.08 10.88 2.95
C THR A 151 -10.85 11.09 4.44
N ILE A 152 -10.96 12.35 4.85
CA ILE A 152 -10.70 12.80 6.21
C ILE A 152 -12.00 13.39 6.71
N SER A 153 -12.40 12.97 7.91
CA SER A 153 -13.47 13.63 8.65
C SER A 153 -13.10 13.70 10.12
N GLY A 154 -13.64 14.70 10.82
CA GLY A 154 -13.38 14.88 12.24
C GLY A 154 -14.30 15.89 12.89
N THR A 155 -14.10 16.05 14.20
CA THR A 155 -14.77 17.06 15.02
C THR A 155 -13.72 17.81 15.81
N THR A 156 -13.87 19.13 15.89
CA THR A 156 -12.97 19.97 16.66
C THR A 156 -13.26 19.83 18.16
N SER A 157 -12.26 20.08 18.99
CA SER A 157 -12.46 20.32 20.42
C SER A 157 -13.14 21.67 20.68
N GLY A 158 -13.41 21.99 21.95
CA GLY A 158 -13.79 23.34 22.33
C GLY A 158 -12.72 24.39 21.95
N PRO A 159 -13.10 25.67 21.88
CA PRO A 159 -12.20 26.76 21.59
C PRO A 159 -11.14 26.97 22.70
N SER A 160 -9.93 27.37 22.30
CA SER A 160 -8.79 27.63 23.21
C SER A 160 -8.87 28.97 23.93
N ALA A 161 -9.69 29.89 23.43
CA ALA A 161 -9.91 31.21 24.01
C ALA A 161 -11.40 31.46 24.23
N THR A 162 -11.72 31.92 25.42
CA THR A 162 -13.10 32.21 25.84
C THR A 162 -13.18 33.68 26.28
N GLY A 163 -14.26 34.36 25.94
CA GLY A 163 -14.63 35.69 26.44
C GLY A 163 -15.89 35.60 27.29
N THR A 164 -16.42 36.72 27.77
CA THR A 164 -17.65 36.73 28.57
C THR A 164 -18.59 37.88 28.13
N VAL A 165 -19.90 37.65 27.91
CA VAL A 165 -20.93 38.68 27.55
C VAL A 165 -22.10 38.83 28.56
N THR A 166 -22.67 40.04 28.72
CA THR A 166 -23.98 40.32 29.43
C THR A 166 -24.78 41.47 28.83
N GLY A 167 -26.12 41.42 28.90
CA GLY A 167 -27.04 42.51 28.51
C GLY A 167 -28.46 42.06 28.11
N THR A 168 -29.26 42.98 27.55
CA THR A 168 -30.74 42.90 27.53
C THR A 168 -31.43 42.66 26.16
N SER A 169 -30.69 42.51 25.05
CA SER A 169 -31.23 42.31 23.68
C SER A 169 -30.75 41.00 23.01
N SER A 170 -31.62 40.22 22.38
CA SER A 170 -31.28 38.85 21.90
C SER A 170 -30.34 38.81 20.66
N TRP A 171 -29.05 38.52 20.87
CA TRP A 171 -28.10 38.14 19.81
C TRP A 171 -27.61 36.69 19.98
N ARG A 172 -27.34 35.98 18.87
CA ARG A 172 -26.85 34.59 18.86
C ARG A 172 -25.32 34.54 18.77
N TYR A 173 -24.69 33.92 19.76
CA TYR A 173 -23.24 33.77 19.88
C TYR A 173 -22.81 32.31 19.98
N CYS A 174 -21.50 32.10 19.93
CA CYS A 174 -20.88 30.80 20.09
C CYS A 174 -20.50 30.50 21.55
N PRO A 175 -21.07 29.46 22.19
CA PRO A 175 -20.69 29.12 23.57
C PRO A 175 -19.24 28.64 23.61
N ASN A 176 -18.60 28.77 24.77
CA ASN A 176 -17.19 28.44 24.98
C ASN A 176 -16.85 26.94 24.87
N ASN A 177 -17.82 26.09 24.59
CA ASN A 177 -17.70 24.65 24.47
C ASN A 177 -18.18 24.13 23.09
N HIS A 178 -18.42 25.02 22.13
CA HIS A 178 -18.86 24.59 20.81
C HIS A 178 -17.76 23.87 20.04
N THR A 179 -18.20 23.07 19.08
CA THR A 179 -17.36 22.27 18.21
C THR A 179 -17.82 22.45 16.76
N HIS A 180 -16.96 22.06 15.83
CA HIS A 180 -17.27 21.98 14.40
C HIS A 180 -17.04 20.57 13.90
N THR A 181 -17.83 20.15 12.91
CA THR A 181 -17.46 19.02 12.05
C THR A 181 -16.73 19.52 10.81
N PHE A 182 -15.90 18.67 10.24
CA PHE A 182 -15.29 18.90 8.94
C PHE A 182 -15.15 17.59 8.18
N SER A 183 -15.11 17.70 6.85
CA SER A 183 -14.76 16.61 5.97
C SER A 183 -14.02 17.13 4.74
N GLY A 184 -13.23 16.26 4.12
CA GLY A 184 -12.67 16.52 2.80
C GLY A 184 -11.70 15.42 2.37
N THR A 185 -10.90 15.71 1.35
CA THR A 185 -9.98 14.75 0.74
C THR A 185 -8.57 15.31 0.75
N SER A 186 -7.60 14.47 1.12
CA SER A 186 -6.19 14.82 1.09
C SER A 186 -5.68 15.05 -0.35
N SER A 187 -4.53 15.71 -0.51
CA SER A 187 -3.78 15.64 -1.77
C SER A 187 -3.47 14.18 -2.14
N THR A 188 -3.30 13.88 -3.42
CA THR A 188 -2.86 12.56 -3.87
C THR A 188 -1.39 12.34 -3.55
N SER A 189 -1.03 11.12 -3.18
CA SER A 189 0.36 10.67 -2.99
C SER A 189 0.66 9.47 -3.91
N SER A 190 1.94 9.28 -4.26
CA SER A 190 2.44 8.14 -5.02
C SER A 190 2.41 6.87 -4.16
N SER A 191 1.93 5.77 -4.73
CA SER A 191 2.05 4.41 -4.18
C SER A 191 2.99 3.53 -5.00
N SER A 192 3.81 4.12 -5.89
CA SER A 192 4.63 3.39 -6.87
C SER A 192 6.13 3.32 -6.58
N ASP A 193 6.60 3.86 -5.45
CA ASP A 193 8.04 4.06 -5.20
C ASP A 193 8.71 2.96 -4.35
N TYR A 194 8.05 1.81 -4.18
CA TYR A 194 8.66 0.67 -3.49
C TYR A 194 9.85 0.13 -4.29
N TYR A 195 10.92 -0.25 -3.58
CA TYR A 195 12.01 -0.96 -4.26
C TYR A 195 11.51 -2.23 -4.91
N TYR A 196 11.81 -2.36 -6.20
CA TYR A 196 11.39 -3.48 -7.00
C TYR A 196 12.56 -4.15 -7.69
N TRP A 197 12.40 -5.44 -7.88
CA TRP A 197 13.18 -6.25 -8.80
C TRP A 197 12.21 -6.74 -9.88
N ALA A 198 12.49 -6.39 -11.13
CA ALA A 198 11.66 -6.74 -12.27
C ALA A 198 12.43 -7.62 -13.24
N CYS A 199 11.74 -8.62 -13.78
CA CYS A 199 12.25 -9.47 -14.84
C CYS A 199 11.10 -9.87 -15.77
N GLY A 200 11.41 -10.25 -17.00
CA GLY A 200 10.42 -10.79 -17.92
C GLY A 200 9.92 -12.15 -17.43
N LEU A 201 8.71 -12.49 -17.84
CA LEU A 201 8.11 -13.79 -17.59
C LEU A 201 7.98 -14.55 -18.91
N ILE A 202 8.21 -15.85 -18.87
CA ILE A 202 7.95 -16.77 -19.98
C ILE A 202 6.95 -17.84 -19.54
N LYS A 203 6.14 -18.32 -20.48
CA LYS A 203 5.12 -19.34 -20.27
C LYS A 203 5.39 -20.56 -21.15
N ALA A 204 5.32 -21.74 -20.56
CA ALA A 204 5.48 -22.98 -21.31
C ALA A 204 4.22 -23.27 -22.14
N SER A 205 4.36 -23.43 -23.45
CA SER A 205 3.23 -23.78 -24.34
C SER A 205 2.92 -25.29 -24.39
N ALA A 206 3.84 -26.12 -23.88
CA ALA A 206 3.69 -27.57 -23.74
C ALA A 206 4.55 -28.05 -22.57
N ASP A 207 4.32 -29.28 -22.09
CA ASP A 207 5.18 -29.93 -21.10
C ASP A 207 6.62 -30.00 -21.63
N ARG A 208 7.59 -29.55 -20.83
CA ARG A 208 8.98 -29.41 -21.29
C ARG A 208 9.98 -29.24 -20.16
N ILE A 209 11.26 -29.39 -20.50
CA ILE A 209 12.36 -29.09 -19.59
C ILE A 209 12.45 -27.58 -19.35
N LEU A 210 12.63 -27.20 -18.09
CA LEU A 210 12.89 -25.82 -17.65
C LEU A 210 14.23 -25.34 -18.27
N PRO A 211 14.24 -24.26 -19.07
CA PRO A 211 15.45 -23.79 -19.74
C PRO A 211 16.46 -23.26 -18.72
N LEU A 212 17.75 -23.37 -19.06
CA LEU A 212 18.81 -22.72 -18.30
C LEU A 212 18.53 -21.22 -18.17
N ASN A 213 18.99 -20.63 -17.07
CA ASN A 213 18.73 -19.24 -16.67
C ASN A 213 17.28 -18.92 -16.29
N SER A 214 16.38 -19.91 -16.25
CA SER A 214 15.07 -19.73 -15.61
C SER A 214 15.25 -19.39 -14.13
N ILE A 215 14.50 -18.40 -13.67
CA ILE A 215 14.47 -18.00 -12.26
C ILE A 215 13.13 -18.42 -11.67
N VAL A 216 13.20 -19.19 -10.58
CA VAL A 216 12.05 -19.72 -9.84
C VAL A 216 12.05 -19.18 -8.41
N LEU A 217 10.91 -19.27 -7.75
CA LEU A 217 10.78 -18.98 -6.32
C LEU A 217 11.22 -20.21 -5.51
N ALA A 218 11.54 -20.00 -4.24
CA ALA A 218 11.72 -21.08 -3.27
C ALA A 218 11.22 -20.66 -1.89
N ASP A 219 10.60 -21.61 -1.18
CA ASP A 219 10.11 -21.45 0.20
C ASP A 219 11.17 -21.76 1.27
N GLY A 220 12.42 -21.93 0.84
CA GLY A 220 13.57 -22.19 1.69
C GLY A 220 14.86 -22.15 0.89
N SER A 221 15.98 -22.40 1.55
CA SER A 221 17.26 -22.52 0.86
C SER A 221 17.32 -23.82 0.06
N LEU A 222 17.68 -23.73 -1.22
CA LEU A 222 17.94 -24.90 -2.06
C LEU A 222 19.38 -25.40 -1.82
N SER A 223 19.56 -26.72 -1.86
CA SER A 223 20.88 -27.37 -1.82
C SER A 223 21.24 -27.95 -3.18
N GLY A 224 22.54 -27.95 -3.53
CA GLY A 224 23.09 -28.58 -4.73
C GLY A 224 23.53 -27.60 -5.83
N ASP A 225 24.20 -28.13 -6.86
CA ASP A 225 24.92 -27.34 -7.86
C ASP A 225 24.05 -26.87 -9.06
N PHE A 226 22.74 -27.08 -9.02
CA PHE A 226 21.82 -26.71 -10.10
C PHE A 226 21.32 -25.27 -9.99
N TRP A 227 21.37 -24.70 -8.79
CA TRP A 227 20.68 -23.46 -8.44
C TRP A 227 21.66 -22.42 -7.89
N GLU A 228 21.54 -21.20 -8.39
CA GLU A 228 22.25 -20.02 -7.87
C GLU A 228 21.24 -19.05 -7.25
N GLU A 229 21.44 -18.61 -6.00
CA GLU A 229 20.54 -17.66 -5.36
C GLU A 229 20.63 -16.28 -6.04
N VAL A 230 19.48 -15.72 -6.43
CA VAL A 230 19.39 -14.38 -7.04
C VAL A 230 19.35 -13.33 -5.93
N THR A 231 20.53 -13.00 -5.39
CA THR A 231 20.66 -12.07 -4.25
C THR A 231 20.24 -10.63 -4.60
N GLY A 232 20.30 -10.24 -5.87
CA GLY A 232 19.86 -8.92 -6.35
C GLY A 232 18.36 -8.63 -6.11
N ALA A 233 17.54 -9.66 -5.94
CA ALA A 233 16.11 -9.51 -5.61
C ALA A 233 15.85 -9.35 -4.10
N SER A 234 16.86 -9.56 -3.24
CA SER A 234 16.69 -9.53 -1.79
C SER A 234 16.23 -8.15 -1.31
N GLY A 235 15.15 -8.13 -0.51
CA GLY A 235 14.53 -6.92 0.00
C GLY A 235 13.60 -6.20 -0.98
N ARG A 236 13.47 -6.65 -2.22
CA ARG A 236 12.70 -5.96 -3.26
C ARG A 236 11.39 -6.67 -3.58
N LEU A 237 10.34 -5.91 -3.86
CA LEU A 237 9.08 -6.49 -4.36
C LEU A 237 9.27 -6.97 -5.81
N LEU A 238 8.63 -8.09 -6.15
CA LEU A 238 8.73 -8.65 -7.50
C LEU A 238 7.73 -7.99 -8.44
N ARG A 239 8.23 -7.57 -9.62
CA ARG A 239 7.46 -6.86 -10.64
C ARG A 239 7.64 -7.49 -12.01
N ILE A 240 6.59 -7.49 -12.81
CA ILE A 240 6.62 -7.99 -14.18
C ILE A 240 7.28 -6.91 -15.06
N SER A 241 8.35 -7.27 -15.76
CA SER A 241 9.02 -6.34 -16.69
C SER A 241 8.34 -6.31 -18.06
N SER A 242 8.36 -5.14 -18.72
CA SER A 242 7.97 -4.96 -20.13
C SER A 242 9.08 -5.42 -21.11
N THR A 243 10.18 -5.93 -20.59
CA THR A 243 11.26 -6.55 -21.36
C THR A 243 11.67 -7.84 -20.66
N ASN A 244 12.27 -8.77 -21.39
CA ASN A 244 12.96 -9.90 -20.78
C ASN A 244 14.33 -9.48 -20.26
N SER A 245 14.41 -8.44 -19.43
CA SER A 245 15.66 -8.04 -18.81
C SER A 245 15.45 -7.77 -17.33
N ILE A 246 16.47 -8.07 -16.53
CA ILE A 246 16.47 -7.72 -15.12
C ILE A 246 16.63 -6.21 -14.99
N THR A 247 15.73 -5.59 -14.25
CA THR A 247 15.86 -4.20 -13.82
C THR A 247 15.52 -4.08 -12.34
N THR A 248 16.16 -3.12 -11.68
CA THR A 248 15.81 -2.72 -10.32
C THR A 248 15.45 -1.25 -10.33
N GLY A 249 14.54 -0.85 -9.45
CA GLY A 249 14.18 0.55 -9.29
C GLY A 249 13.35 0.75 -8.02
N GLY A 250 12.66 1.88 -7.95
CA GLY A 250 12.00 2.36 -6.73
C GLY A 250 12.93 3.25 -5.92
N SER A 251 12.35 3.97 -4.96
CA SER A 251 13.02 5.08 -4.29
C SER A 251 13.11 4.91 -2.77
N SER A 252 12.40 3.93 -2.16
CA SER A 252 12.55 3.66 -0.71
C SER A 252 12.05 2.27 -0.27
N ASP A 253 12.67 1.73 0.79
CA ASP A 253 12.15 0.64 1.65
C ASP A 253 11.15 1.17 2.69
N THR A 254 11.25 2.46 3.03
CA THR A 254 10.45 3.13 4.06
C THR A 254 9.84 4.39 3.47
N PHE A 255 8.60 4.26 2.99
CA PHE A 255 7.94 5.38 2.32
C PHE A 255 7.26 6.30 3.35
N SER A 256 7.92 7.36 3.78
CA SER A 256 7.22 8.48 4.43
C SER A 256 6.73 9.43 3.34
N HIS A 257 5.42 9.65 3.29
CA HIS A 257 4.85 10.71 2.46
C HIS A 257 3.96 11.61 3.31
N THR A 258 3.83 12.85 2.84
CA THR A 258 2.98 13.85 3.46
C THR A 258 1.79 14.14 2.58
N HIS A 259 0.59 14.17 3.15
CA HIS A 259 -0.54 14.81 2.49
C HIS A 259 -0.77 16.20 3.02
N SER A 260 -1.06 17.16 2.15
CA SER A 260 -1.62 18.43 2.55
C SER A 260 -3.15 18.38 2.49
N PHE A 261 -3.80 18.90 3.51
CA PHE A 261 -5.25 19.12 3.52
C PHE A 261 -5.58 20.60 3.49
N SER A 262 -6.64 20.98 2.77
CA SER A 262 -7.33 22.25 2.96
C SER A 262 -8.85 22.06 2.91
N GLY A 263 -9.59 22.70 3.81
CA GLY A 263 -11.05 22.57 3.87
C GLY A 263 -11.71 23.60 4.75
N THR A 264 -13.04 23.62 4.72
CA THR A 264 -13.88 24.45 5.59
C THR A 264 -14.60 23.61 6.63
N THR A 265 -14.80 24.15 7.82
CA THR A 265 -15.72 23.55 8.81
C THR A 265 -17.17 23.77 8.45
N ASP A 266 -18.03 22.87 8.93
CA ASP A 266 -19.48 23.08 8.96
C ASP A 266 -19.87 24.16 9.97
N GLN A 267 -21.17 24.46 10.01
CA GLN A 267 -21.76 25.26 11.09
C GLN A 267 -21.48 24.61 12.45
N MET A 268 -21.31 25.46 13.44
CA MET A 268 -21.04 25.06 14.81
C MET A 268 -22.15 24.21 15.43
N SER A 269 -21.80 23.40 16.44
CA SER A 269 -22.72 22.45 17.08
C SER A 269 -23.74 23.06 18.05
N GLN A 270 -23.50 24.28 18.57
CA GLN A 270 -24.35 24.92 19.58
C GLN A 270 -24.35 26.44 19.42
N SER A 271 -25.47 27.11 19.70
CA SER A 271 -25.54 28.57 19.75
C SER A 271 -26.23 29.02 21.04
N THR A 272 -25.76 30.11 21.63
CA THR A 272 -26.36 30.70 22.84
C THR A 272 -26.85 32.11 22.54
N VAL A 273 -28.04 32.46 23.02
CA VAL A 273 -28.56 33.83 22.92
C VAL A 273 -28.15 34.62 24.17
N VAL A 274 -27.49 35.77 23.99
CA VAL A 274 -27.07 36.67 25.09
C VAL A 274 -27.39 38.11 24.69
N GLY A 275 -27.67 39.02 25.65
CA GLY A 275 -27.73 40.46 25.36
C GLY A 275 -26.46 41.23 25.68
N GLY A 276 -26.32 42.49 25.26
CA GLY A 276 -25.02 43.23 25.29
C GLY A 276 -24.86 44.44 26.24
N GLY A 277 -23.61 44.69 26.70
CA GLY A 277 -22.96 45.94 27.22
C GLY A 277 -21.37 45.93 27.34
N SER A 278 -20.57 46.89 26.79
CA SER A 278 -19.09 47.10 26.48
C SER A 278 -18.09 46.10 25.72
N TYR A 279 -17.62 46.41 24.48
CA TYR A 279 -16.27 46.36 23.85
C TYR A 279 -15.39 45.08 23.68
N TYR A 280 -15.81 43.94 23.07
CA TYR A 280 -14.96 42.76 22.72
C TYR A 280 -15.33 42.05 21.41
N THR A 281 -14.36 41.68 20.55
CA THR A 281 -14.65 40.93 19.31
C THR A 281 -14.92 39.45 19.58
N VAL A 282 -16.10 38.94 19.16
CA VAL A 282 -16.56 37.55 19.42
C VAL A 282 -16.95 36.80 18.13
N ALA A 283 -16.86 35.47 18.14
CA ALA A 283 -17.26 34.64 17.01
C ALA A 283 -18.78 34.65 16.80
N LEU A 284 -19.24 34.87 15.57
CA LEU A 284 -20.66 34.83 15.20
C LEU A 284 -21.17 33.39 15.12
N ASN A 285 -22.47 33.19 15.39
CA ASN A 285 -23.10 31.87 15.24
C ASN A 285 -23.01 31.30 13.80
N THR A 286 -22.79 32.16 12.80
CA THR A 286 -22.45 31.76 11.43
C THR A 286 -20.99 32.14 11.13
N HIS A 287 -20.08 31.19 11.33
CA HIS A 287 -18.70 31.29 10.87
C HIS A 287 -18.19 29.94 10.38
N THR A 288 -17.16 30.00 9.57
CA THR A 288 -16.41 28.83 9.08
C THR A 288 -14.94 29.06 9.33
N HIS A 289 -14.19 27.97 9.36
CA HIS A 289 -12.75 28.00 9.52
C HIS A 289 -12.05 27.42 8.31
N SER A 290 -10.85 27.91 7.99
CA SER A 290 -9.94 27.21 7.07
C SER A 290 -9.04 26.27 7.87
N ILE A 291 -8.95 25.02 7.43
CA ILE A 291 -8.15 23.97 8.07
C ILE A 291 -6.97 23.61 7.16
N SER A 292 -5.76 23.47 7.71
CA SER A 292 -4.64 22.83 7.00
C SER A 292 -3.71 22.08 7.94
N PHE A 293 -3.24 20.91 7.50
CA PHE A 293 -2.30 20.08 8.24
C PHE A 293 -1.60 19.10 7.30
N ASN A 294 -0.51 18.51 7.78
CA ASN A 294 0.19 17.42 7.13
C ASN A 294 -0.16 16.08 7.79
N LEU A 295 -0.54 15.10 6.99
CA LEU A 295 -0.62 13.71 7.43
C LEU A 295 0.73 13.05 7.19
N SER A 296 1.30 12.38 8.19
CA SER A 296 2.46 11.52 8.00
C SER A 296 2.10 10.09 8.37
N ALA A 297 2.63 9.14 7.62
CA ALA A 297 2.65 7.73 8.00
C ALA A 297 4.09 7.26 8.02
N THR A 298 4.43 6.46 9.03
CA THR A 298 5.71 5.75 9.08
C THR A 298 5.51 4.32 8.58
N ASN A 299 6.25 3.96 7.53
CA ASN A 299 6.45 2.60 7.05
C ASN A 299 5.23 1.85 6.43
N PRO A 300 4.60 2.37 5.37
CA PRO A 300 3.53 1.68 4.65
C PRO A 300 4.10 0.68 3.64
N GLU A 301 4.90 -0.30 4.08
CA GLU A 301 5.21 -1.44 3.20
C GLU A 301 3.91 -2.20 2.91
N PRO A 302 3.55 -2.46 1.64
CA PRO A 302 2.35 -3.22 1.29
C PRO A 302 2.45 -4.63 1.86
N SER A 303 1.33 -5.31 2.10
CA SER A 303 1.42 -6.67 2.65
C SER A 303 2.23 -7.57 1.71
N TYR A 304 3.17 -8.31 2.28
CA TYR A 304 4.06 -9.16 1.53
C TYR A 304 4.31 -10.51 2.20
N VAL A 305 4.81 -11.45 1.40
CA VAL A 305 5.47 -12.68 1.81
C VAL A 305 6.86 -12.73 1.18
N ARG A 306 7.84 -13.20 1.94
CA ARG A 306 9.21 -13.39 1.47
C ARG A 306 9.36 -14.73 0.80
N LEU A 307 9.94 -14.74 -0.40
CA LEU A 307 10.37 -15.96 -1.09
C LEU A 307 11.78 -15.76 -1.62
N LYS A 308 12.59 -16.81 -1.57
CA LYS A 308 13.90 -16.79 -2.20
C LYS A 308 13.75 -16.95 -3.71
N LEU A 309 14.72 -16.43 -4.46
CA LEU A 309 14.77 -16.60 -5.92
C LEU A 309 16.02 -17.38 -6.26
N TYR A 310 15.88 -18.37 -7.13
CA TYR A 310 16.98 -19.20 -7.60
C TYR A 310 16.98 -19.30 -9.12
N LYS A 311 18.15 -19.11 -9.71
CA LYS A 311 18.41 -19.24 -11.14
C LYS A 311 18.93 -20.65 -11.42
N LEU A 312 18.38 -21.30 -12.44
CA LEU A 312 18.85 -22.60 -12.92
C LEU A 312 20.15 -22.43 -13.71
N ILE A 313 21.27 -22.93 -13.18
CA ILE A 313 22.60 -22.81 -13.81
C ILE A 313 23.08 -24.11 -14.48
N ARG A 314 22.43 -25.24 -14.21
CA ARG A 314 22.70 -26.54 -14.84
C ARG A 314 21.39 -27.28 -15.08
N LEU A 315 21.30 -28.05 -16.15
CA LEU A 315 20.10 -28.83 -16.45
C LEU A 315 19.91 -29.93 -15.40
N ILE A 316 18.71 -29.99 -14.84
CA ILE A 316 18.29 -31.04 -13.94
C ILE A 316 17.96 -32.25 -14.80
N GLY A 317 18.80 -33.29 -14.76
CA GLY A 317 18.56 -34.51 -15.53
C GLY A 317 19.72 -35.04 -16.40
N SER A 318 20.99 -34.71 -16.14
CA SER A 318 22.14 -35.36 -16.83
C SER A 318 22.29 -36.87 -16.55
N ARG A 319 21.27 -37.53 -15.99
CA ARG A 319 21.17 -38.99 -15.88
C ARG A 319 20.47 -39.67 -17.08
N PHE A 320 20.45 -39.02 -18.24
CA PHE A 320 20.25 -39.67 -19.54
C PHE A 320 21.51 -39.41 -20.40
N VAL A 321 22.54 -40.26 -20.28
CA VAL A 321 22.91 -41.29 -21.29
C VAL A 321 23.35 -40.62 -22.62
N ASN A 322 24.65 -40.47 -22.90
CA ASN A 322 25.44 -41.47 -23.65
C ASN A 322 24.61 -42.43 -24.53
N ALA A 323 23.81 -41.88 -25.43
CA ALA A 323 23.33 -42.52 -26.65
C ALA A 323 23.12 -41.36 -27.64
N ILE A 324 23.97 -41.11 -28.62
CA ILE A 324 24.32 -42.00 -29.72
C ILE A 324 25.81 -41.78 -30.08
N VAL A 325 26.59 -42.84 -29.92
CA VAL A 325 27.60 -43.21 -30.92
C VAL A 325 26.82 -43.93 -32.02
N ILE A 326 26.81 -43.34 -33.21
CA ILE A 326 26.92 -43.89 -34.58
C ILE A 326 26.78 -42.68 -35.50
#